data_AF-A0A231UXD3-F1
#
_entry.id   AF-A0A231UXD3-F1
#
_cell.length_a   1.000
_cell.length_b   1.000
_cell.length_c   1.000
_cell.angle_alpha   90.00
_cell.angle_beta   90.00
_cell.angle_gamma   90.00
#
_symmetry.space_group_name_H-M   'P 1'
#
loop_
_entity.id
_entity.type
_entity.pdbx_description
1 polymer ?
#
loop_
_entity_poly.entity_id
_entity_poly.type
_entity_poly.pdbx_seq_one_letter_code
_entity_poly.pdbx_strand_id
1 'polypeptide(L)'
;MSALRDEIRAILREELAAFRGDAGAVVETVRIDSSGDLNRFVADLLTRADEPDFRTRVASGQIRFELGKPTPYAARAIVSSPPKPAGPMLDKKLVTEIDIAALGPGTLRLAKHSRLTPLAKDEARRKGIRIERIET
;
A
#
# COMPACT_ATOMS: atom_id res chain seq x y z
N MET A 1 -7.16 -52.53 25.73
CA MET A 1 -7.35 -52.13 24.31
C MET A 1 -8.21 -50.86 24.13
N SER A 2 -8.48 -50.04 25.17
CA SER A 2 -9.22 -48.76 24.98
C SER A 2 -8.30 -47.54 24.87
N ALA A 3 -7.16 -47.50 25.58
CA ALA A 3 -6.24 -46.36 25.57
C ALA A 3 -5.84 -45.93 24.15
N LEU A 4 -5.45 -46.87 23.28
CA LEU A 4 -5.11 -46.58 21.89
C LEU A 4 -6.29 -46.02 21.09
N ARG A 5 -7.53 -46.47 21.38
CA ARG A 5 -8.75 -45.97 20.71
C ARG A 5 -9.12 -44.57 21.17
N ASP A 6 -8.86 -44.25 22.43
CA ASP A 6 -9.13 -42.94 23.02
C ASP A 6 -8.10 -41.90 22.52
N GLU A 7 -6.85 -42.32 22.34
CA GLU A 7 -5.77 -41.53 21.72
C GLU A 7 -6.06 -41.26 20.24
N ILE A 8 -6.48 -42.28 19.48
CA ILE A 8 -6.92 -42.15 18.08
C ILE A 8 -8.12 -41.18 17.99
N ARG A 9 -9.07 -41.23 18.92
CA ARG A 9 -10.21 -40.30 18.95
C ARG A 9 -9.84 -38.87 19.31
N ALA A 10 -8.83 -38.67 20.16
CA ALA A 10 -8.33 -37.35 20.51
C ALA A 10 -7.65 -36.70 19.28
N ILE A 11 -6.74 -37.44 18.64
CA ILE A 11 -6.03 -36.99 17.44
C ILE A 11 -7.02 -36.74 16.29
N LEU A 12 -7.97 -37.65 16.05
CA LEU A 12 -9.00 -37.45 15.02
C LEU A 12 -9.90 -36.25 15.30
N ARG A 13 -10.17 -35.92 16.57
CA ARG A 13 -10.99 -34.74 16.91
C ARG A 13 -10.23 -33.44 16.65
N GLU A 14 -8.94 -33.43 16.92
CA GLU A 14 -8.04 -32.32 16.63
C GLU A 14 -7.89 -32.11 15.12
N GLU A 15 -7.62 -33.18 14.37
CA GLU A 15 -7.52 -33.17 12.91
C GLU A 15 -8.87 -32.84 12.24
N LEU A 16 -10.00 -33.36 12.72
CA LEU A 16 -11.33 -33.01 12.19
C LEU A 16 -11.76 -31.58 12.53
N ALA A 17 -11.30 -31.01 13.65
CA ALA A 17 -11.53 -29.61 13.96
C ALA A 17 -10.73 -28.70 13.02
N ALA A 18 -9.51 -29.09 12.66
CA ALA A 18 -8.73 -28.43 11.62
C ALA A 18 -9.37 -28.57 10.22
N PHE A 19 -9.84 -29.78 9.87
CA PHE A 19 -10.43 -30.07 8.54
C PHE A 19 -11.85 -29.54 8.32
N ARG A 20 -12.70 -29.47 9.35
CA ARG A 20 -14.05 -28.88 9.24
C ARG A 20 -14.03 -27.41 8.82
N GLY A 21 -12.91 -26.74 9.07
CA GLY A 21 -12.71 -25.36 8.63
C GLY A 21 -12.31 -25.20 7.16
N ASP A 22 -12.06 -26.29 6.42
CA ASP A 22 -11.45 -26.25 5.08
C ASP A 22 -12.31 -26.94 4.01
N ALA A 23 -13.15 -27.91 4.40
CA ALA A 23 -14.08 -28.57 3.49
C ALA A 23 -15.35 -27.73 3.25
N GLY A 24 -15.23 -26.68 2.42
CA GLY A 24 -16.37 -25.89 1.90
C GLY A 24 -16.51 -24.48 2.47
N ALA A 25 -15.53 -24.00 3.24
CA ALA A 25 -15.52 -22.61 3.71
C ALA A 25 -15.15 -21.67 2.54
N VAL A 26 -16.02 -20.68 2.30
CA VAL A 26 -15.73 -19.59 1.37
C VAL A 26 -14.78 -18.63 2.07
N VAL A 27 -13.54 -18.58 1.60
CA VAL A 27 -12.53 -17.63 2.09
C VAL A 27 -12.62 -16.34 1.26
N GLU A 28 -12.95 -15.23 1.92
CA GLU A 28 -12.98 -13.90 1.31
C GLU A 28 -11.74 -13.12 1.76
N THR A 29 -10.87 -12.80 0.79
CA THR A 29 -9.68 -12.00 1.06
C THR A 29 -10.05 -10.52 1.14
N VAL A 30 -9.81 -9.90 2.29
CA VAL A 30 -10.11 -8.49 2.59
C VAL A 30 -8.82 -7.70 2.70
N ARG A 31 -8.71 -6.60 1.95
CA ARG A 31 -7.56 -5.69 2.02
C ARG A 31 -7.90 -4.49 2.90
N ILE A 32 -7.14 -4.30 3.98
CA ILE A 32 -7.33 -3.20 4.93
C ILE A 32 -5.98 -2.49 5.08
N ASP A 33 -5.77 -1.40 4.32
CA ASP A 33 -4.53 -0.60 4.34
C ASP A 33 -4.69 0.68 5.18
N SER A 34 -5.93 1.05 5.52
CA SER A 34 -6.23 2.28 6.27
C SER A 34 -7.43 2.11 7.23
N SER A 35 -7.56 3.06 8.17
CA SER A 35 -8.74 3.13 9.05
C SER A 35 -10.04 3.38 8.29
N GLY A 36 -9.98 4.01 7.10
CA GLY A 36 -11.13 4.16 6.21
C GLY A 36 -11.60 2.82 5.64
N ASP A 37 -10.65 1.98 5.22
CA ASP A 37 -10.94 0.64 4.69
C ASP A 37 -11.55 -0.25 5.77
N LEU A 38 -11.04 -0.15 7.01
CA LEU A 38 -11.60 -0.88 8.15
C LEU A 38 -13.06 -0.47 8.40
N ASN A 39 -13.35 0.83 8.46
CA ASN A 39 -14.71 1.31 8.71
C ASN A 39 -15.67 0.91 7.58
N ARG A 40 -15.20 0.91 6.33
CA ARG A 40 -15.99 0.43 5.18
C ARG A 40 -16.27 -1.07 5.29
N PHE A 41 -15.27 -1.87 5.61
CA PHE A 41 -15.45 -3.31 5.80
C PHE A 41 -16.46 -3.63 6.91
N VAL A 42 -16.41 -2.90 8.03
CA VAL A 42 -17.39 -3.05 9.12
C VAL A 42 -18.80 -2.68 8.65
N ALA A 43 -18.97 -1.58 7.90
CA ALA A 43 -20.28 -1.20 7.35
C ALA A 43 -20.83 -2.24 6.36
N ASP A 44 -19.97 -2.79 5.50
CA ASP A 44 -20.33 -3.85 4.56
C ASP A 44 -20.72 -5.14 5.31
N LEU A 45 -20.00 -5.50 6.39
CA LEU A 45 -20.33 -6.65 7.24
C LEU A 45 -21.70 -6.50 7.90
N LEU A 46 -22.02 -5.31 8.43
CA LEU A 46 -23.32 -5.03 9.03
C LEU A 46 -24.44 -5.14 8.02
N THR A 47 -24.25 -4.63 6.81
CA THR A 47 -25.22 -4.74 5.71
C THR A 47 -25.47 -6.20 5.33
N ARG A 48 -24.41 -7.03 5.23
CA ARG A 48 -24.54 -8.45 4.93
C ARG A 48 -25.12 -9.26 6.10
N ALA A 49 -24.93 -8.80 7.32
CA ALA A 49 -25.50 -9.43 8.51
C ALA A 49 -27.02 -9.31 8.58
N ASP A 50 -27.65 -8.46 7.78
CA ASP A 50 -29.11 -8.41 7.65
C ASP A 50 -29.65 -9.55 6.76
N GLU A 51 -28.79 -10.21 5.98
CA GLU A 51 -29.19 -11.40 5.21
C GLU A 51 -29.41 -12.60 6.16
N PRO A 52 -30.57 -13.27 6.09
CA PRO A 52 -30.78 -14.51 6.81
C PRO A 52 -29.73 -15.52 6.34
N ASP A 53 -29.19 -16.31 7.26
CA ASP A 53 -28.09 -17.28 7.07
C ASP A 53 -26.66 -16.72 7.06
N PHE A 54 -26.41 -15.46 6.69
CA PHE A 54 -25.03 -14.93 6.68
C PHE A 54 -24.36 -15.04 8.05
N ARG A 55 -25.07 -14.64 9.12
CA ARG A 55 -24.56 -14.73 10.50
C ARG A 55 -24.24 -16.18 10.89
N THR A 56 -25.10 -17.13 10.52
CA THR A 56 -24.92 -18.56 10.80
C THR A 56 -23.73 -19.13 10.03
N ARG A 57 -23.53 -18.71 8.78
CA ARG A 57 -22.41 -19.14 7.92
C ARG A 57 -21.07 -18.60 8.42
N VAL A 58 -21.03 -17.34 8.86
CA VAL A 58 -19.83 -16.77 9.50
C VAL A 58 -19.53 -17.47 10.83
N ALA A 59 -20.54 -17.66 11.70
CA ALA A 59 -20.37 -18.30 13.01
C ALA A 59 -19.96 -19.78 12.92
N SER A 60 -20.45 -20.51 11.92
CA SER A 60 -20.07 -21.90 11.65
C SER A 60 -18.72 -22.04 10.93
N GLY A 61 -18.08 -20.92 10.57
CA GLY A 61 -16.80 -20.90 9.86
C GLY A 61 -16.91 -21.25 8.36
N GLN A 62 -18.12 -21.32 7.80
CA GLN A 62 -18.36 -21.49 6.37
C GLN A 62 -18.04 -20.24 5.54
N ILE A 63 -17.99 -19.07 6.17
CA ILE A 63 -17.43 -17.85 5.59
C ILE A 63 -16.28 -17.42 6.50
N ARG A 64 -15.09 -17.29 5.94
CA ARG A 64 -13.91 -16.82 6.65
C ARG A 64 -13.31 -15.63 5.92
N PHE A 65 -12.99 -14.58 6.66
CA PHE A 65 -12.28 -13.42 6.12
C PHE A 65 -10.80 -13.57 6.40
N GLU A 66 -9.97 -13.36 5.38
CA GLU A 66 -8.52 -13.34 5.51
C GLU A 66 -7.96 -12.01 5.08
N LEU A 67 -6.96 -11.49 5.80
CA LEU A 67 -6.29 -10.28 5.38
C LEU A 67 -5.46 -10.55 4.13
N GLY A 68 -5.76 -9.81 3.06
CA GLY A 68 -4.93 -9.75 1.88
C GLY A 68 -3.55 -9.25 2.27
N LYS A 69 -2.55 -10.13 2.22
CA LYS A 69 -1.16 -9.70 2.42
C LYS A 69 -0.86 -8.61 1.37
N PRO A 70 -0.25 -7.49 1.76
CA PRO A 70 0.28 -6.57 0.78
C PRO A 70 1.30 -7.34 -0.03
N THR A 71 0.94 -7.69 -1.27
CA THR A 71 1.92 -8.21 -2.22
C THR A 71 2.98 -7.13 -2.36
N PRO A 72 4.27 -7.41 -2.09
CA PRO A 72 5.32 -6.49 -2.52
C PRO A 72 5.11 -6.33 -4.02
N TYR A 73 4.84 -5.10 -4.44
CA TYR A 73 4.57 -4.74 -5.82
C TYR A 73 5.70 -5.30 -6.71
N ALA A 74 5.49 -6.46 -7.33
CA ALA A 74 6.14 -6.75 -8.58
C ALA A 74 5.59 -5.67 -9.52
N ALA A 75 6.46 -4.74 -9.93
CA ALA A 75 6.14 -3.58 -10.73
C ALA A 75 5.35 -3.98 -11.99
N ARG A 76 4.02 -3.99 -11.87
CA ARG A 76 3.11 -3.99 -13.00
C ARG A 76 2.69 -2.55 -13.20
N ALA A 77 3.01 -2.06 -14.39
CA ALA A 77 2.77 -0.71 -14.86
C ALA A 77 1.33 -0.27 -14.51
N ILE A 78 1.25 0.58 -13.50
CA ILE A 78 0.05 1.34 -13.18
C ILE A 78 -0.14 2.34 -14.32
N VAL A 79 -1.32 2.34 -14.93
CA VAL A 79 -1.78 3.42 -15.80
C VAL A 79 -1.69 4.70 -14.99
N SER A 80 -0.65 5.48 -15.28
CA SER A 80 -0.29 6.69 -14.56
C SER A 80 -1.39 7.72 -14.80
N SER A 81 -2.06 8.15 -13.72
CA SER A 81 -2.48 9.55 -13.61
C SER A 81 -1.33 10.43 -14.10
N PRO A 82 -1.56 11.50 -14.89
CA PRO A 82 -0.47 12.27 -15.49
C PRO A 82 0.57 12.61 -14.41
N PRO A 83 1.84 12.21 -14.62
CA PRO A 83 2.85 12.34 -13.61
C PRO A 83 2.89 13.79 -13.15
N LYS A 84 2.79 14.01 -11.83
CA LYS A 84 3.12 15.28 -11.20
C LYS A 84 4.43 15.72 -11.85
N PRO A 85 4.46 16.86 -12.58
CA PRO A 85 5.59 17.18 -13.42
C PRO A 85 6.83 17.18 -12.54
N ALA A 86 7.72 16.23 -12.82
CA ALA A 86 9.06 16.24 -12.26
C ALA A 86 9.60 17.61 -12.59
N GLY A 87 9.83 18.42 -11.56
CA GLY A 87 10.34 19.76 -11.75
C GLY A 87 11.60 19.71 -12.62
N PRO A 88 11.85 20.76 -13.40
CA PRO A 88 12.91 20.78 -14.40
C PRO A 88 14.23 20.34 -13.76
N MET A 89 14.88 19.37 -14.39
CA MET A 89 16.19 18.87 -13.96
C MET A 89 17.26 19.69 -14.66
N LEU A 90 18.14 20.33 -13.88
CA LEU A 90 19.27 21.06 -14.44
C LEU A 90 20.55 20.23 -14.28
N ASP A 91 21.02 19.72 -15.42
CA ASP A 91 22.27 18.95 -15.54
C ASP A 91 23.39 19.82 -16.14
N LYS A 92 23.63 20.98 -15.51
CA LYS A 92 24.72 21.89 -15.89
C LYS A 92 25.76 21.93 -14.79
N LYS A 93 27.05 21.93 -15.14
CA LYS A 93 28.16 22.05 -14.17
C LYS A 93 28.07 23.33 -13.33
N LEU A 94 27.58 24.42 -13.91
CA LEU A 94 27.38 25.70 -13.25
C LEU A 94 25.96 26.22 -13.54
N VAL A 95 25.22 26.54 -12.49
CA VAL A 95 23.86 27.11 -12.57
C VAL A 95 23.91 28.59 -12.24
N THR A 96 23.43 29.38 -13.19
CA THR A 96 23.42 30.84 -13.12
C THR A 96 22.02 31.38 -12.84
N GLU A 97 21.93 32.67 -12.55
CA GLU A 97 20.65 33.37 -12.35
C GLU A 97 19.70 33.17 -13.54
N ILE A 98 20.20 33.26 -14.78
CA ILE A 98 19.37 33.16 -16.00
C ILE A 98 18.69 31.79 -16.06
N ASP A 99 19.40 30.74 -15.66
CA ASP A 99 18.86 29.38 -15.66
C ASP A 99 17.70 29.23 -14.68
N ILE A 100 17.72 29.93 -13.55
CA ILE A 100 16.67 29.91 -12.52
C ILE A 100 15.57 30.93 -12.84
N ALA A 101 15.92 32.02 -13.52
CA ALA A 101 14.98 33.01 -14.03
C ALA A 101 14.05 32.40 -15.08
N ALA A 102 14.52 31.43 -15.86
CA ALA A 102 13.71 30.67 -16.81
C ALA A 102 12.77 29.65 -16.14
N LEU A 103 12.93 29.36 -14.85
CA LEU A 103 12.12 28.39 -14.11
C LEU A 103 10.97 29.06 -13.35
N GLY A 104 9.84 28.37 -13.31
CA GLY A 104 8.67 28.73 -12.51
C GLY A 104 8.82 28.32 -11.03
N PRO A 105 7.91 28.80 -10.16
CA PRO A 105 7.87 28.38 -8.76
C PRO A 105 7.65 26.87 -8.65
N GLY A 106 8.41 26.19 -7.78
CA GLY A 106 8.30 24.74 -7.64
C GLY A 106 9.57 24.08 -7.10
N THR A 107 9.78 22.81 -7.43
CA THR A 107 10.95 22.05 -7.00
C THR A 107 11.95 21.96 -8.15
N LEU A 108 13.18 22.43 -7.97
CA LEU A 108 14.27 22.29 -8.93
C LEU A 108 15.16 21.12 -8.52
N ARG A 109 15.34 20.18 -9.44
CA ARG A 109 16.26 19.06 -9.25
C ARG A 109 17.62 19.40 -9.84
N LEU A 110 18.65 19.34 -9.01
CA LEU A 110 20.03 19.62 -9.38
C LEU A 110 20.88 18.37 -9.27
N ALA A 111 21.67 18.11 -10.30
CA ALA A 111 22.66 17.04 -10.28
C ALA A 111 23.72 17.29 -9.19
N LYS A 112 24.24 16.22 -8.58
CA LYS A 112 25.22 16.30 -7.47
C LYS A 112 26.48 17.10 -7.83
N HIS A 113 26.92 17.02 -9.08
CA HIS A 113 28.11 17.71 -9.59
C HIS A 113 27.86 19.18 -9.97
N SER A 114 26.61 19.63 -9.91
CA SER A 114 26.22 20.98 -10.26
C SER A 114 26.53 21.97 -9.14
N ARG A 115 27.20 23.07 -9.48
CA ARG A 115 27.48 24.20 -8.58
C ARG A 115 26.53 25.35 -8.87
N LEU A 116 25.85 25.83 -7.82
CA LEU A 116 25.04 27.05 -7.89
C LEU A 116 25.93 28.27 -7.64
N THR A 117 25.75 29.29 -8.46
CA THR A 117 26.28 30.62 -8.16
C THR A 117 25.50 31.27 -7.00
N PRO A 118 26.10 32.22 -6.24
CA PRO A 118 25.39 32.93 -5.17
C PRO A 118 24.11 33.61 -5.65
N LEU A 119 24.16 34.29 -6.80
CA LEU A 119 22.99 34.96 -7.40
C LEU A 119 21.87 33.98 -7.78
N ALA A 120 22.24 32.79 -8.27
CA ALA A 120 21.28 31.73 -8.56
C ALA A 120 20.55 31.25 -7.28
N LYS A 121 21.26 31.12 -6.16
CA LYS A 121 20.67 30.74 -4.87
C LYS A 121 19.68 31.80 -4.36
N ASP A 122 20.01 33.07 -4.56
CA ASP A 122 19.17 34.19 -4.14
C ASP A 122 17.89 34.29 -5.00
N GLU A 123 18.01 34.10 -6.31
CA GLU A 123 16.86 34.03 -7.21
C GLU A 123 15.95 32.81 -6.94
N ALA A 124 16.54 31.65 -6.62
CA ALA A 124 15.75 30.49 -6.20
C ALA A 124 14.93 30.77 -4.94
N ARG A 125 15.53 31.46 -3.95
CA ARG A 125 14.81 31.88 -2.73
C ARG A 125 13.71 32.89 -3.04
N ARG A 126 14.00 33.89 -3.87
CA ARG A 126 13.04 34.92 -4.28
C ARG A 126 11.83 34.33 -4.98
N LYS A 127 12.03 33.31 -5.81
CA LYS A 127 10.97 32.62 -6.57
C LYS A 127 10.30 31.47 -5.82
N GLY A 128 10.71 31.18 -4.58
CA GLY A 128 10.17 30.06 -3.79
C GLY A 128 10.50 28.68 -4.37
N ILE A 129 11.64 28.56 -5.06
CA ILE A 129 12.09 27.31 -5.67
C ILE A 129 12.79 26.45 -4.62
N ARG A 130 12.26 25.24 -4.38
CA ARG A 130 12.87 24.24 -3.50
C ARG A 130 13.94 23.47 -4.27
N ILE A 131 15.19 23.62 -3.85
CA ILE A 131 16.32 22.91 -4.46
C ILE A 131 16.43 21.51 -3.85
N GLU A 132 16.28 20.48 -4.68
CA GLU A 132 16.52 19.08 -4.33
C GLU A 132 17.76 18.59 -5.09
N ARG A 133 18.80 18.16 -4.35
CA ARG A 133 19.97 17.50 -4.94
C ARG A 133 19.63 16.03 -5.13
N ILE A 134 19.66 15.57 -6.37
CA ILE A 134 19.47 14.16 -6.70
C ILE A 134 20.84 13.50 -6.90
N GLU A 135 21.02 12.33 -6.31
CA GLU A 135 22.14 11.44 -6.61
C GLU A 135 21.79 10.72 -7.92
N THR A 136 22.35 11.22 -9.01
CA THR A 136 22.41 10.53 -10.31
C THR A 136 23.88 10.30 -10.62
#